data_AF-A0A7H1B268-F1
#
_entry.id   AF-A0A7H1B268-F1
#
_cell.length_a   1.000
_cell.length_b   1.000
_cell.length_c   1.000
_cell.angle_alpha   90.00
_cell.angle_beta   90.00
_cell.angle_gamma   90.00
#
_symmetry.space_group_name_H-M   'P 1'
#
loop_
_entity.id
_entity.type
_entity.pdbx_description
1 polymer ?
#
loop_
_entity_poly.entity_id
_entity_poly.type
_entity_poly.pdbx_seq_one_letter_code
_entity_poly.pdbx_strand_id
1 'polypeptide(L)'
;MVPAQTTGSGGTTLYYGDTGNAHRLQVFLELRDRASAHLAASLLDTFRDGADAGDFVLEFHFAAVMDDTVGGSGSRRALAALGAAADVGAGPFMDYLGALFAAQPFPPGDDGFGVPAHLLSVAGTVAGLRSADFDAKVAQDVYNTWAAEVTGAFASFGLVGTPAVRYDDTVIPVVNVDGTAVMTPREFAEQLASA
;
A
#
# COMPACT_ATOMS: atom_id res chain seq x y z
N MET A 1 -11.27 14.44 -3.46
CA MET A 1 -10.48 14.33 -4.71
C MET A 1 -10.02 12.90 -4.80
N VAL A 2 -10.01 12.31 -6.00
CA VAL A 2 -9.59 10.92 -6.22
C VAL A 2 -8.24 10.95 -6.94
N PRO A 3 -7.20 10.25 -6.45
CA PRO A 3 -5.90 10.21 -7.11
C PRO A 3 -5.96 9.61 -8.52
N ALA A 4 -5.08 10.07 -9.42
CA ALA A 4 -5.09 9.62 -10.82
C ALA A 4 -4.85 8.11 -11.00
N GLN A 5 -3.96 7.52 -10.20
CA GLN A 5 -3.60 6.10 -10.29
C GLN A 5 -4.52 5.19 -9.46
N THR A 6 -5.84 5.35 -9.62
CA THR A 6 -6.85 4.54 -8.92
C THR A 6 -7.90 3.94 -9.86
N THR A 7 -8.53 2.85 -9.42
CA THR A 7 -9.59 2.14 -10.14
C THR A 7 -10.69 1.69 -9.17
N GLY A 8 -11.71 1.00 -9.70
CA GLY A 8 -12.83 0.50 -8.93
C GLY A 8 -13.86 1.56 -8.53
N SER A 9 -14.89 1.12 -7.80
CA SER A 9 -15.95 2.02 -7.34
C SER A 9 -15.36 3.10 -6.41
N GLY A 10 -15.62 4.37 -6.74
CA GLY A 10 -15.09 5.52 -5.99
C GLY A 10 -13.58 5.75 -6.12
N GLY A 11 -12.88 5.00 -6.98
CA GLY A 11 -11.41 5.09 -7.09
C GLY A 11 -10.70 4.63 -5.81
N THR A 12 -11.21 3.59 -5.17
CA THR A 12 -10.73 3.11 -3.87
C THR A 12 -9.61 2.07 -3.97
N THR A 13 -9.28 1.61 -5.17
CA THR A 13 -8.19 0.66 -5.43
C THR A 13 -7.02 1.38 -6.08
N LEU A 14 -5.86 1.42 -5.41
CA LEU A 14 -4.60 1.82 -6.05
C LEU A 14 -4.09 0.66 -6.89
N TYR A 15 -3.48 0.93 -8.04
CA TYR A 15 -3.01 -0.15 -8.91
C TYR A 15 -1.66 0.14 -9.59
N TYR A 16 -0.97 -0.93 -9.95
CA TYR A 16 0.25 -0.90 -10.77
C TYR A 16 0.19 -1.98 -11.85
N GLY A 17 0.60 -1.65 -13.08
CA GLY A 17 0.52 -2.52 -14.25
C GLY A 17 -0.71 -2.29 -15.12
N ASP A 18 -1.02 -3.25 -15.99
CA ASP A 18 -2.08 -3.13 -17.00
C ASP A 18 -3.47 -3.50 -16.44
N THR A 19 -4.35 -2.51 -16.26
CA THR A 19 -5.75 -2.76 -15.85
C THR A 19 -6.57 -3.60 -16.83
N GLY A 20 -6.09 -3.88 -18.03
CA GLY A 20 -6.66 -4.84 -18.98
C GLY A 20 -6.28 -6.30 -18.72
N ASN A 21 -5.36 -6.57 -17.79
CA ASN A 21 -4.91 -7.92 -17.47
C ASN A 21 -6.08 -8.79 -16.95
N ALA A 22 -6.12 -10.05 -17.37
CA ALA A 22 -7.11 -11.02 -16.93
C ALA A 22 -6.95 -11.40 -15.45
N HIS A 23 -5.72 -11.39 -14.95
CA HIS A 23 -5.39 -11.80 -13.58
C HIS A 23 -5.11 -10.60 -12.67
N ARG A 24 -5.50 -10.75 -11.40
CA ARG A 24 -5.42 -9.72 -10.35
C ARG A 24 -4.62 -10.25 -9.18
N LEU A 25 -3.52 -9.58 -8.83
CA LEU A 25 -2.89 -9.76 -7.53
C LEU A 25 -3.37 -8.66 -6.59
N GLN A 26 -4.28 -9.01 -5.68
CA GLN A 26 -4.81 -8.09 -4.67
C GLN A 26 -3.97 -8.18 -3.39
N VAL A 27 -3.47 -7.05 -2.91
CA VAL A 27 -2.61 -6.92 -1.73
C VAL A 27 -3.27 -5.99 -0.72
N PHE A 28 -3.50 -6.52 0.48
CA PHE A 28 -4.21 -5.84 1.55
C PHE A 28 -3.23 -5.44 2.64
N LEU A 29 -3.11 -4.15 2.92
CA LEU A 29 -2.03 -3.59 3.75
C LEU A 29 -2.55 -2.58 4.77
N GLU A 30 -1.74 -2.36 5.81
CA GLU A 30 -1.92 -1.29 6.79
C GLU A 30 -0.55 -0.62 7.01
N LEU A 31 -0.48 0.70 6.82
CA LEU A 31 0.79 1.43 6.75
C LEU A 31 1.54 1.51 8.10
N ARG A 32 0.86 1.25 9.22
CA ARG A 32 1.48 1.14 10.55
C ARG A 32 1.55 -0.29 11.10
N ASP A 33 1.13 -1.27 10.32
CA ASP A 33 1.21 -2.68 10.69
C ASP A 33 2.59 -3.28 10.38
N ARG A 34 3.16 -3.97 11.37
CA ARG A 34 4.52 -4.52 11.27
C ARG A 34 4.58 -5.72 10.35
N ALA A 35 3.55 -6.56 10.33
CA ALA A 35 3.48 -7.69 9.42
C ALA A 35 3.37 -7.20 7.96
N SER A 36 2.62 -6.12 7.71
CA SER A 36 2.56 -5.45 6.40
C SER A 36 3.92 -4.91 5.97
N ALA A 37 4.70 -4.33 6.88
CA ALA A 37 6.07 -3.90 6.59
C ALA A 37 7.00 -5.09 6.25
N HIS A 38 6.88 -6.22 6.97
CA HIS A 38 7.66 -7.42 6.67
C HIS A 38 7.30 -8.03 5.31
N LEU A 39 6.02 -8.07 4.95
CA LEU A 39 5.57 -8.47 3.63
C LEU A 39 6.18 -7.56 2.55
N ALA A 40 6.03 -6.24 2.70
CA ALA A 40 6.52 -5.28 1.72
C ALA A 40 8.05 -5.41 1.52
N ALA A 41 8.81 -5.51 2.60
CA ALA A 41 10.27 -5.71 2.54
C ALA A 41 10.68 -7.02 1.85
N SER A 42 9.80 -8.01 1.79
CA SER A 42 10.11 -9.35 1.27
C SER A 42 9.59 -9.58 -0.15
N LEU A 43 8.43 -9.01 -0.51
CA LEU A 43 7.69 -9.36 -1.71
C LEU A 43 7.24 -8.18 -2.58
N LEU A 44 7.38 -6.92 -2.15
CA LEU A 44 6.90 -5.78 -2.94
C LEU A 44 7.59 -5.70 -4.32
N ASP A 45 8.90 -5.97 -4.37
CA ASP A 45 9.65 -6.03 -5.63
C ASP A 45 9.18 -7.19 -6.51
N THR A 46 8.95 -8.38 -5.93
CA THR A 46 8.40 -9.54 -6.65
C THR A 46 7.03 -9.24 -7.26
N PHE A 47 6.16 -8.53 -6.54
CA PHE A 47 4.84 -8.14 -7.04
C PHE A 47 4.97 -7.15 -8.20
N ARG A 48 5.89 -6.19 -8.09
CA ARG A 48 6.19 -5.24 -9.15
C ARG A 48 6.70 -5.94 -10.40
N ASP A 49 7.68 -6.84 -10.25
CA ASP A 49 8.27 -7.60 -11.35
C ASP A 49 7.23 -8.43 -12.10
N GLY A 50 6.32 -9.12 -11.38
CA GLY A 50 5.24 -9.87 -12.01
C GLY A 50 4.24 -8.98 -12.77
N ALA A 51 3.93 -7.80 -12.23
CA ALA A 51 3.08 -6.83 -12.94
C ALA A 51 3.77 -6.23 -14.17
N ASP A 52 5.08 -5.94 -14.09
CA ASP A 52 5.89 -5.46 -15.21
C ASP A 52 6.05 -6.55 -16.30
N ALA A 53 6.09 -7.82 -15.93
CA ALA A 53 6.10 -8.96 -16.85
C ALA A 53 4.72 -9.20 -17.51
N GLY A 54 3.66 -8.58 -17.00
CA GLY A 54 2.30 -8.76 -17.51
C GLY A 54 1.62 -10.03 -16.99
N ASP A 55 2.11 -10.62 -15.89
CA ASP A 55 1.50 -11.82 -15.30
C ASP A 55 0.14 -11.51 -14.66
N PHE A 56 0.01 -10.31 -14.08
CA PHE A 56 -1.21 -9.80 -13.46
C PHE A 56 -1.16 -8.27 -13.39
N VAL A 57 -2.26 -7.65 -12.98
CA VAL A 57 -2.23 -6.28 -12.44
C VAL A 57 -2.27 -6.31 -10.93
N LEU A 58 -1.46 -5.45 -10.33
CA LEU A 58 -1.33 -5.34 -8.89
C LEU A 58 -2.36 -4.35 -8.37
N GLU A 59 -3.18 -4.77 -7.42
CA GLU A 59 -4.23 -3.97 -6.80
C GLU A 59 -3.99 -3.88 -5.29
N PHE A 60 -3.99 -2.67 -4.75
CA PHE A 60 -3.74 -2.41 -3.34
C PHE A 60 -4.99 -1.90 -2.63
N HIS A 61 -5.22 -2.47 -1.45
CA HIS A 61 -6.33 -2.13 -0.57
C HIS A 61 -5.78 -1.84 0.83
N PHE A 62 -6.22 -0.73 1.43
CA PHE A 62 -5.62 -0.24 2.66
C PHE A 62 -6.62 -0.19 3.81
N ALA A 63 -6.20 -0.68 4.96
CA ALA A 63 -6.88 -0.48 6.24
C ALA A 63 -6.34 0.76 6.97
N ALA A 64 -7.03 1.16 8.03
CA ALA A 64 -6.55 2.13 9.03
C ALA A 64 -6.79 1.64 10.49
N VAL A 65 -6.77 0.33 10.72
CA VAL A 65 -7.10 -0.28 12.02
C VAL A 65 -6.15 0.18 13.13
N MET A 66 -4.90 0.52 12.79
CA MET A 66 -3.96 1.07 13.77
C MET A 66 -4.39 2.45 14.30
N ASP A 67 -5.04 3.29 13.49
CA ASP A 67 -5.60 4.58 13.96
C ASP A 67 -6.62 4.37 15.08
N ASP A 68 -7.44 3.32 14.99
CA ASP A 68 -8.47 3.01 15.98
C ASP A 68 -7.92 2.27 17.21
N THR A 69 -6.95 1.38 17.03
CA THR A 69 -6.47 0.46 18.08
C THR A 69 -5.38 1.04 18.96
N VAL A 70 -4.41 1.76 18.37
CA VAL A 70 -3.28 2.37 19.10
C VAL A 70 -3.34 3.89 19.11
N GLY A 71 -4.32 4.48 18.43
CA GLY A 71 -4.53 5.93 18.33
C GLY A 71 -3.70 6.59 17.23
N GLY A 72 -3.98 7.88 17.02
CA GLY A 72 -3.33 8.69 16.00
C GLY A 72 -4.09 8.76 14.68
N SER A 73 -3.40 9.19 13.64
CA SER A 73 -3.95 9.38 12.29
C SER A 73 -2.99 8.95 11.18
N GLY A 74 -1.86 8.36 11.56
CA GLY A 74 -0.75 8.10 10.68
C GLY A 74 -1.05 7.10 9.59
N SER A 75 -1.96 6.15 9.81
CA SER A 75 -2.37 5.20 8.76
C SER A 75 -3.11 5.93 7.64
N ARG A 76 -4.13 6.72 7.99
CA ARG A 76 -4.89 7.50 7.01
C ARG A 76 -4.06 8.60 6.36
N ARG A 77 -3.19 9.28 7.12
CA ARG A 77 -2.33 10.34 6.57
C ARG A 77 -1.24 9.81 5.65
N ALA A 78 -0.62 8.67 5.99
CA ALA A 78 0.32 8.02 5.08
C ALA A 78 -0.39 7.57 3.80
N LEU A 79 -1.63 7.06 3.90
CA LEU A 79 -2.43 6.71 2.71
C LEU A 79 -2.78 7.95 1.88
N ALA A 80 -3.17 9.05 2.50
CA ALA A 80 -3.42 10.31 1.79
C ALA A 80 -2.16 10.81 1.06
N ALA A 81 -0.99 10.74 1.68
CA ALA A 81 0.28 11.07 1.01
C ALA A 81 0.62 10.10 -0.13
N LEU A 82 0.27 8.82 0.02
CA LEU A 82 0.38 7.83 -1.04
C LEU A 82 -0.55 8.16 -2.22
N GLY A 83 -1.74 8.70 -1.95
CA GLY A 83 -2.61 9.30 -2.97
C GLY A 83 -1.95 10.46 -3.72
N ALA A 84 -1.17 11.30 -3.03
CA ALA A 84 -0.40 12.34 -3.70
C ALA A 84 0.72 11.76 -4.59
N ALA A 85 1.34 10.64 -4.21
CA ALA A 85 2.32 9.95 -5.05
C ALA A 85 1.66 9.28 -6.27
N ALA A 86 0.46 8.74 -6.09
CA ALA A 86 -0.37 8.17 -7.15
C ALA A 86 -0.77 9.20 -8.23
N ASP A 87 -0.89 10.49 -7.91
CA ASP A 87 -1.03 11.53 -8.94
C ASP A 87 0.21 11.74 -9.80
N VAL A 88 1.40 11.53 -9.22
CA VAL A 88 2.66 11.67 -9.96
C VAL A 88 2.82 10.50 -10.92
N GLY A 89 2.41 9.30 -10.52
CA GLY A 89 2.24 8.14 -11.39
C GLY A 89 2.52 6.81 -10.68
N ALA A 90 2.31 5.71 -11.42
CA ALA A 90 2.44 4.34 -10.90
C ALA A 90 3.81 4.01 -10.29
N GLY A 91 4.91 4.41 -10.95
CA GLY A 91 6.27 4.20 -10.45
C GLY A 91 6.55 4.95 -9.13
N PRO A 92 6.40 6.29 -9.10
CA PRO A 92 6.54 7.07 -7.88
C PRO A 92 5.64 6.61 -6.72
N PHE A 93 4.42 6.14 -7.02
CA PHE A 93 3.54 5.49 -6.05
C PHE A 93 4.18 4.25 -5.43
N MET A 94 4.65 3.30 -6.24
CA MET A 94 5.28 2.07 -5.75
C MET A 94 6.54 2.36 -4.94
N ASP A 95 7.39 3.27 -5.43
CA ASP A 95 8.63 3.63 -4.74
C ASP A 95 8.33 4.30 -3.39
N TYR A 96 7.29 5.14 -3.31
CA TYR A 96 6.88 5.76 -2.06
C TYR A 96 6.22 4.79 -1.08
N LEU A 97 5.44 3.82 -1.55
CA LEU A 97 4.90 2.75 -0.70
C LEU A 97 6.04 1.98 -0.01
N GLY A 98 7.06 1.59 -0.77
CA GLY A 98 8.26 0.93 -0.21
C GLY A 98 9.00 1.83 0.79
N ALA A 99 9.20 3.11 0.46
CA ALA A 99 9.85 4.07 1.34
C ALA A 99 9.09 4.30 2.66
N LEU A 100 7.75 4.35 2.61
CA LEU A 100 6.91 4.42 3.80
C LEU A 100 7.12 3.18 4.68
N PHE A 101 7.03 1.95 4.14
CA PHE A 101 7.27 0.77 4.97
C PHE A 101 8.69 0.71 5.55
N ALA A 102 9.70 1.11 4.79
CA ALA A 102 11.08 1.17 5.27
C ALA A 102 11.27 2.21 6.41
N ALA A 103 10.49 3.28 6.40
CA ALA A 103 10.53 4.34 7.41
C ALA A 103 9.41 4.23 8.47
N GLN A 104 8.73 3.08 8.58
CA GLN A 104 7.57 2.90 9.45
C GLN A 104 7.88 3.22 10.93
N PRO A 105 7.14 4.16 11.58
CA PRO A 105 7.31 4.51 13.00
C PRO A 105 7.11 3.33 13.96
N PHE A 106 7.99 3.19 14.96
CA PHE A 106 7.92 2.12 15.98
C PHE A 106 8.08 2.69 17.40
N PRO A 107 7.30 2.21 18.39
CA PRO A 107 6.21 1.21 18.32
C PRO A 107 5.02 1.70 17.49
N PRO A 108 4.02 0.85 17.15
CA PRO A 108 2.87 1.28 16.33
C PRO A 108 2.11 2.51 16.87
N GLY A 109 2.17 2.76 18.19
CA GLY A 109 1.62 3.95 18.82
C GLY A 109 2.42 5.24 18.59
N ASP A 110 3.63 5.16 18.01
CA ASP A 110 4.32 6.34 17.49
C ASP A 110 3.62 6.81 16.21
N ASP A 111 2.90 7.92 16.31
CA ASP A 111 2.11 8.49 15.21
C ASP A 111 2.95 9.38 14.28
N GLY A 112 4.21 9.03 14.02
CA GLY A 112 5.12 9.80 13.17
C GLY A 112 4.57 10.07 11.76
N PHE A 113 3.83 9.11 11.19
CA PHE A 113 3.11 9.30 9.92
C PHE A 113 1.92 10.26 10.01
N GLY A 114 1.45 10.58 11.22
CA GLY A 114 0.50 11.66 11.45
C GLY A 114 1.10 13.05 11.21
N VAL A 115 2.42 13.17 11.01
CA VAL A 115 3.13 14.45 10.84
C VAL A 115 3.50 14.67 9.36
N PRO A 116 2.90 15.67 8.66
CA PRO A 116 3.19 15.90 7.24
C PRO A 116 4.66 16.13 6.92
N ALA A 117 5.39 16.84 7.79
CA ALA A 117 6.83 17.06 7.61
C ALA A 117 7.64 15.75 7.61
N HIS A 118 7.21 14.75 8.39
CA HIS A 118 7.85 13.43 8.39
C HIS A 118 7.54 12.67 7.09
N LEU A 119 6.28 12.66 6.64
CA LEU A 119 5.90 12.09 5.34
C LEU A 119 6.68 12.71 4.17
N LEU A 120 6.87 14.03 4.17
CA LEU A 120 7.70 14.76 3.20
C LEU A 120 9.19 14.42 3.31
N SER A 121 9.68 14.14 4.51
CA SER A 121 11.05 13.68 4.72
C SER A 121 11.25 12.29 4.10
N VAL A 122 10.31 11.37 4.29
CA VAL A 122 10.32 10.05 3.65
C VAL A 122 10.22 10.20 2.13
N ALA A 123 9.34 11.07 1.63
CA ALA A 123 9.21 11.32 0.19
C ALA A 123 10.51 11.86 -0.44
N GLY A 124 11.36 12.51 0.35
CA GLY A 124 12.67 13.01 -0.09
C GLY A 124 13.69 11.90 -0.40
N THR A 125 13.44 10.65 0.00
CA THR A 125 14.29 9.51 -0.35
C THR A 125 13.93 8.90 -1.71
N VAL A 126 12.78 9.27 -2.29
CA VAL A 126 12.30 8.79 -3.58
C VAL A 126 12.66 9.79 -4.67
N ALA A 127 13.52 9.38 -5.60
CA ALA A 127 13.96 10.22 -6.70
C ALA A 127 12.78 10.63 -7.59
N GLY A 128 12.63 11.94 -7.83
CA GLY A 128 11.59 12.48 -8.73
C GLY A 128 10.17 12.57 -8.15
N LEU A 129 9.94 12.15 -6.91
CA LEU A 129 8.61 12.22 -6.29
C LEU A 129 8.22 13.64 -5.86
N ARG A 130 9.15 14.35 -5.20
CA ARG A 130 8.85 15.66 -4.63
C ARG A 130 8.81 16.76 -5.68
N SER A 131 7.81 17.61 -5.55
CA SER A 131 7.60 18.85 -6.29
C SER A 131 6.81 19.82 -5.42
N ALA A 132 6.70 21.09 -5.82
CA ALA A 132 5.87 22.04 -5.08
C ALA A 132 4.39 21.60 -4.97
N ASP A 133 3.87 20.93 -6.00
CA ASP A 133 2.51 20.39 -6.02
C ASP A 133 2.35 19.19 -5.08
N PHE A 134 3.26 18.21 -5.16
CA PHE A 134 3.28 17.06 -4.25
C PHE A 134 3.40 17.51 -2.79
N ASP A 135 4.34 18.42 -2.52
CA ASP A 135 4.59 18.92 -1.17
C ASP A 135 3.36 19.62 -0.60
N ALA A 136 2.66 20.42 -1.42
CA ALA A 136 1.42 21.08 -1.03
C ALA A 136 0.30 20.06 -0.75
N LYS A 137 0.13 19.04 -1.60
CA LYS A 137 -0.89 17.99 -1.43
C LYS A 137 -0.71 17.24 -0.11
N VAL A 138 0.51 16.88 0.24
CA VAL A 138 0.83 16.23 1.52
C VAL A 138 0.66 17.18 2.70
N ALA A 139 1.17 18.40 2.62
CA ALA A 139 1.09 19.37 3.72
C ALA A 139 -0.36 19.81 4.04
N GLN A 140 -1.21 19.86 3.02
CA GLN A 140 -2.62 20.25 3.14
C GLN A 140 -3.56 19.04 3.31
N ASP A 141 -3.03 17.82 3.32
CA ASP A 141 -3.80 16.58 3.50
C ASP A 141 -4.94 16.45 2.47
N VAL A 142 -4.66 16.81 1.20
CA VAL A 142 -5.66 16.95 0.12
C VAL A 142 -6.46 15.66 -0.11
N TYR A 143 -5.83 14.52 0.17
CA TYR A 143 -6.40 13.19 -0.04
C TYR A 143 -7.00 12.55 1.22
N ASN A 144 -7.10 13.26 2.35
CA ASN A 144 -7.59 12.68 3.60
C ASN A 144 -9.02 12.12 3.49
N THR A 145 -9.93 12.83 2.82
CA THR A 145 -11.30 12.34 2.61
C THR A 145 -11.32 11.06 1.78
N TRP A 146 -10.52 10.99 0.72
CA TRP A 146 -10.39 9.78 -0.09
C TRP A 146 -9.76 8.63 0.69
N ALA A 147 -8.72 8.90 1.49
CA ALA A 147 -8.11 7.90 2.37
C ALA A 147 -9.14 7.34 3.37
N ALA A 148 -9.99 8.19 3.94
CA ALA A 148 -11.08 7.75 4.80
C ALA A 148 -12.09 6.84 4.07
N GLU A 149 -12.46 7.16 2.83
CA GLU A 149 -13.31 6.31 1.99
C GLU A 149 -12.67 4.95 1.68
N VAL A 150 -11.39 4.93 1.29
CA VAL A 150 -10.62 3.69 1.05
C VAL A 150 -10.62 2.80 2.29
N THR A 151 -10.25 3.38 3.45
CA THR A 151 -10.14 2.60 4.69
C THR A 151 -11.49 2.16 5.24
N GLY A 152 -12.54 2.95 5.01
CA GLY A 152 -13.91 2.60 5.39
C GLY A 152 -14.48 1.45 4.55
N ALA A 153 -14.01 1.27 3.32
CA ALA A 153 -14.39 0.15 2.46
C ALA A 153 -13.69 -1.16 2.85
N PHE A 154 -12.63 -1.13 3.67
CA PHE A 154 -11.78 -2.29 3.93
C PHE A 154 -12.54 -3.49 4.53
N ALA A 155 -13.52 -3.25 5.41
CA ALA A 155 -14.31 -4.32 6.02
C ALA A 155 -15.10 -5.16 5.00
N SER A 156 -15.41 -4.60 3.82
CA SER A 156 -16.16 -5.30 2.76
C SER A 156 -15.40 -6.48 2.14
N PHE A 157 -14.07 -6.53 2.29
CA PHE A 157 -13.24 -7.62 1.77
C PHE A 157 -13.31 -8.91 2.62
N GLY A 158 -13.94 -8.85 3.80
CA GLY A 158 -14.13 -10.02 4.67
C GLY A 158 -12.83 -10.60 5.23
N LEU A 159 -11.78 -9.77 5.34
CA LEU A 159 -10.48 -10.17 5.88
C LEU A 159 -10.44 -10.02 7.39
N VAL A 160 -9.69 -10.89 8.05
CA VAL A 160 -9.48 -10.85 9.51
C VAL A 160 -8.38 -9.87 9.93
N GLY A 161 -7.58 -9.38 8.99
CA GLY A 161 -6.49 -8.44 9.25
C GLY A 161 -5.57 -8.27 8.04
N THR A 162 -4.50 -7.51 8.26
CA THR A 162 -3.42 -7.27 7.31
C THR A 162 -2.11 -7.90 7.82
N PRO A 163 -1.17 -8.23 6.91
CA PRO A 163 -1.35 -8.22 5.47
C PRO A 163 -2.13 -9.44 4.98
N ALA A 164 -2.72 -9.33 3.79
CA ALA A 164 -3.27 -10.48 3.06
C ALA A 164 -2.97 -10.34 1.57
N VAL A 165 -2.91 -11.46 0.86
CA VAL A 165 -2.72 -11.49 -0.60
C VAL A 165 -3.74 -12.46 -1.21
N ARG A 166 -4.36 -12.04 -2.32
CA ARG A 166 -5.20 -12.89 -3.15
C ARG A 166 -4.72 -12.82 -4.59
N TYR A 167 -4.62 -13.98 -5.23
CA TYR A 167 -4.47 -14.07 -6.68
C TYR A 167 -5.81 -14.51 -7.25
N ASP A 168 -6.46 -13.61 -7.97
CA ASP A 168 -7.88 -13.70 -8.33
C ASP A 168 -8.74 -14.00 -7.07
N ASP A 169 -9.41 -15.14 -7.03
CA ASP A 169 -10.25 -15.56 -5.89
C ASP A 169 -9.49 -16.43 -4.86
N THR A 170 -8.22 -16.74 -5.10
CA THR A 170 -7.42 -17.64 -4.28
C THR A 170 -6.57 -16.86 -3.27
N VAL A 171 -6.72 -17.19 -1.98
CA VAL A 171 -5.86 -16.64 -0.92
C VAL A 171 -4.46 -17.24 -1.02
N ILE A 172 -3.44 -16.39 -1.07
CA ILE A 172 -2.04 -16.80 -1.04
C ILE A 172 -1.51 -16.61 0.40
N PRO A 173 -1.06 -17.68 1.07
CA PRO A 173 -0.57 -17.59 2.45
C PRO A 173 0.78 -16.88 2.48
N VAL A 174 0.83 -15.61 2.85
CA VAL A 174 2.07 -14.80 2.81
C VAL A 174 2.62 -14.39 4.17
N VAL A 175 1.91 -14.62 5.27
CA VAL A 175 2.37 -14.33 6.65
C VAL A 175 2.24 -15.53 7.58
N ASN A 176 3.32 -15.81 8.31
CA ASN A 176 3.39 -16.81 9.37
C ASN A 176 2.64 -16.30 10.61
N VAL A 177 2.38 -17.19 11.57
CA VAL A 177 1.72 -16.83 12.85
C VAL A 177 2.51 -15.75 13.63
N ASP A 178 3.82 -15.66 13.42
CA ASP A 178 4.69 -14.65 14.03
C ASP A 178 4.81 -13.34 13.22
N GLY A 179 4.09 -13.23 12.10
CA GLY A 179 4.08 -12.05 11.23
C GLY A 179 5.25 -11.95 10.25
N THR A 180 6.15 -12.94 10.19
CA THR A 180 7.19 -13.03 9.16
C THR A 180 6.60 -13.51 7.82
N ALA A 181 7.25 -13.18 6.70
CA ALA A 181 6.82 -13.69 5.40
C ALA A 181 6.92 -15.23 5.35
N VAL A 182 5.88 -15.89 4.84
CA VAL A 182 5.81 -17.37 4.75
C VAL A 182 6.74 -17.91 3.68
N MET A 183 7.00 -17.10 2.65
CA MET A 183 7.59 -17.55 1.40
C MET A 183 8.62 -16.55 0.89
N THR A 184 9.70 -17.09 0.35
CA THR A 184 10.68 -16.36 -0.45
C THR A 184 10.04 -15.86 -1.75
N PRO A 185 10.63 -14.84 -2.41
CA PRO A 185 10.21 -14.41 -3.75
C PRO A 185 10.02 -15.56 -4.75
N ARG A 186 10.92 -16.55 -4.70
CA ARG A 186 10.87 -17.72 -5.58
C ARG A 186 9.66 -18.61 -5.27
N GLU A 187 9.44 -18.94 -4.00
CA GLU A 187 8.30 -19.76 -3.58
C GLU A 187 6.98 -19.07 -3.90
N PHE A 188 6.90 -17.74 -3.76
CA PHE A 188 5.74 -16.97 -4.17
C PHE A 188 5.47 -17.10 -5.68
N ALA A 189 6.49 -16.94 -6.52
CA ALA A 189 6.36 -17.09 -7.96
C ALA A 189 5.96 -18.52 -8.37
N GLU A 190 6.53 -19.54 -7.73
CA GLU A 190 6.17 -20.95 -7.95
C GLU A 190 4.71 -21.22 -7.54
N GLN A 191 4.24 -20.63 -6.44
CA GLN A 191 2.85 -20.74 -5.99
C GLN A 191 1.88 -20.10 -6.99
N LEU A 192 2.18 -18.91 -7.52
CA LEU A 192 1.33 -18.25 -8.52
C LEU A 192 1.23 -19.06 -9.82
N ALA A 193 2.31 -19.67 -10.28
CA ALA A 193 2.31 -20.51 -11.48
C ALA A 193 1.46 -21.80 -11.33
N SER A 194 1.06 -22.15 -10.10
CA SER A 194 0.25 -23.33 -9.78
C SER A 194 -1.22 -23.01 -9.43
N ALA A 195 -1.56 -21.73 -9.31
CA ALA A 195 -2.90 -21.24 -8.97
C ALA A 195 -3.78 -21.12 -10.24
#